data_AF-A0A6G1RKJ3-F1
#
_entry.id   AF-A0A6G1RKJ3-F1
#
_cell.length_a   1.000
_cell.length_b   1.000
_cell.length_c   1.000
_cell.angle_alpha   90.00
_cell.angle_beta   90.00
_cell.angle_gamma   90.00
#
_symmetry.space_group_name_H-M   'P 1'
#
loop_
_entity.id
_entity.type
_entity.pdbx_description
1 polymer ?
#
loop_
_entity_poly.entity_id
_entity_poly.type
_entity_poly.pdbx_seq_one_letter_code
_entity_poly.pdbx_strand_id
1 'polypeptide(L)'
;SDLSNESPWIKLVIKNMYDYYYNVETEEGTCVAPEGVVPKTSWLTGEEIQSIVGQVTADYNREQLWLANENLIVQLQARARGFLVRKNYQERKAYLQKQ
;
A
#
# COMPACT_ATOMS: atom_id res chain seq x y z
N SER A 1 -3.39 -24.44 -17.44
CA SER A 1 -4.80 -24.78 -17.71
C SER A 1 -5.48 -23.49 -18.13
N ASP A 2 -5.22 -23.07 -19.36
CA ASP A 2 -5.77 -21.81 -19.91
C ASP A 2 -6.89 -22.16 -20.88
N LEU A 3 -8.10 -22.08 -20.37
CA LEU A 3 -9.33 -21.95 -21.15
C LEU A 3 -10.16 -20.90 -20.39
N SER A 4 -9.60 -19.70 -20.20
CA SER A 4 -10.45 -18.59 -19.81
C SER A 4 -11.38 -18.32 -20.99
N ASN A 5 -12.68 -18.44 -20.77
CA ASN A 5 -13.70 -18.03 -21.74
C ASN A 5 -13.82 -16.49 -21.79
N GLU A 6 -12.68 -15.81 -21.58
CA GLU A 6 -12.53 -14.37 -21.55
C GLU A 6 -12.54 -13.86 -22.98
N SER A 7 -13.28 -12.80 -23.19
CA SER A 7 -13.28 -12.07 -24.44
C SER A 7 -11.97 -11.28 -24.63
N PRO A 8 -11.67 -10.77 -25.83
CA PRO A 8 -10.54 -9.86 -26.04
C PRO A 8 -10.77 -8.44 -25.49
N TRP A 9 -11.89 -8.18 -24.83
CA TRP A 9 -12.21 -6.86 -24.29
C TRP A 9 -11.60 -6.69 -22.90
N ILE A 10 -10.73 -5.71 -22.73
CA ILE A 10 -10.33 -5.23 -21.40
C ILE A 10 -11.26 -4.10 -20.96
N LYS A 11 -11.54 -4.04 -19.65
CA LYS A 11 -12.28 -2.94 -19.02
C LYS A 11 -11.27 -2.01 -18.34
N LEU A 12 -11.36 -0.72 -18.65
CA LEU A 12 -10.56 0.36 -18.08
C LEU A 12 -11.48 1.37 -17.39
N VAL A 13 -11.05 1.95 -16.27
CA VAL A 13 -11.79 3.03 -15.60
C VAL A 13 -11.07 4.35 -15.84
N ILE A 14 -11.59 5.18 -16.73
CA ILE A 14 -11.00 6.46 -17.06
C ILE A 14 -11.39 7.50 -16.00
N LYS A 15 -10.38 8.16 -15.43
CA LYS A 15 -10.52 9.21 -14.39
C LYS A 15 -11.36 8.75 -13.20
N ASN A 16 -11.38 7.45 -12.92
CA ASN A 16 -12.18 6.84 -11.85
C ASN A 16 -13.70 7.12 -11.95
N MET A 17 -14.22 7.42 -13.15
CA MET A 17 -15.63 7.77 -13.34
C MET A 17 -16.28 7.10 -14.55
N TYR A 18 -15.51 6.79 -15.59
CA TYR A 18 -16.06 6.30 -16.84
C TYR A 18 -15.50 4.92 -17.17
N ASP A 19 -16.39 3.98 -17.41
CA ASP A 19 -16.01 2.69 -17.97
C ASP A 19 -15.66 2.86 -19.45
N TYR A 20 -14.51 2.32 -19.84
CA TYR A 20 -14.07 2.23 -21.22
C TYR A 20 -13.64 0.81 -21.52
N TYR A 21 -14.11 0.29 -22.65
CA TYR A 21 -13.82 -1.06 -23.10
C TYR A 21 -12.94 -0.97 -24.34
N TYR A 22 -11.84 -1.72 -24.34
CA TYR A 22 -10.91 -1.78 -25.45
C TYR A 22 -10.72 -3.22 -25.88
N ASN A 23 -10.90 -3.50 -27.17
CA ASN A 23 -10.66 -4.81 -27.76
C ASN A 23 -9.21 -4.87 -28.24
N VAL A 24 -8.42 -5.76 -27.63
CA VAL A 24 -6.97 -5.85 -27.94
C VAL A 24 -6.67 -6.51 -29.29
N GLU A 25 -7.65 -7.15 -29.92
CA GLU A 25 -7.49 -7.81 -31.22
C GLU A 25 -7.93 -6.91 -32.37
N THR A 26 -9.04 -6.19 -32.21
CA THR A 26 -9.59 -5.32 -33.27
C THR A 26 -9.16 -3.86 -33.12
N GLU A 27 -8.53 -3.50 -32.00
CA GLU A 27 -8.19 -2.13 -31.62
C GLU A 27 -9.41 -1.20 -31.45
N GLU A 28 -10.60 -1.77 -31.34
CA GLU A 28 -11.84 -1.02 -31.14
C GLU A 28 -12.01 -0.55 -29.69
N GLY A 29 -12.59 0.63 -29.54
CA GLY A 29 -12.85 1.25 -28.24
C GLY A 29 -14.29 1.73 -28.09
N THR A 30 -14.90 1.48 -26.94
CA THR A 30 -16.29 1.89 -26.67
C THR A 30 -16.50 2.25 -25.20
N CYS A 31 -17.40 3.22 -24.93
CA CYS A 31 -17.86 3.55 -23.59
C CYS A 31 -19.13 2.77 -23.18
N VAL A 32 -19.63 1.90 -24.07
CA VAL A 32 -20.79 1.05 -23.82
C VAL A 32 -20.31 -0.37 -23.62
N ALA A 33 -20.77 -1.03 -22.55
CA ALA A 33 -20.43 -2.43 -22.29
C ALA A 33 -20.90 -3.30 -23.47
N PRO A 34 -19.99 -4.00 -24.17
CA PRO A 34 -20.38 -4.86 -25.27
C PRO A 34 -21.18 -6.06 -24.76
N GLU A 35 -22.24 -6.45 -25.48
CA GLU A 35 -23.21 -7.44 -25.01
C GLU A 35 -22.60 -8.84 -24.84
N GLY A 36 -22.88 -9.48 -23.69
CA GLY A 36 -22.45 -10.86 -23.42
C GLY A 36 -20.95 -11.04 -23.22
N VAL A 37 -20.20 -9.94 -23.16
CA VAL A 37 -18.74 -9.94 -23.05
C VAL A 37 -18.30 -10.21 -21.61
N VAL A 38 -17.46 -11.22 -21.43
CA VAL A 38 -16.70 -11.44 -20.20
C VAL A 38 -15.35 -10.72 -20.34
N PRO A 39 -15.12 -9.60 -19.64
CA PRO A 39 -13.87 -8.84 -19.80
C PRO A 39 -12.65 -9.70 -19.46
N LYS A 40 -11.57 -9.44 -20.18
CA LYS A 40 -10.26 -10.04 -19.94
C LYS A 40 -9.70 -9.51 -18.63
N THR A 41 -9.61 -10.39 -17.64
CA THR A 41 -9.05 -10.09 -16.31
C THR A 41 -7.75 -10.84 -16.05
N SER A 42 -7.36 -11.75 -16.95
CA SER A 42 -6.05 -12.40 -16.95
C SER A 42 -4.88 -11.45 -17.22
N TRP A 43 -5.13 -10.25 -17.76
CA TRP A 43 -4.11 -9.24 -18.03
C TRP A 43 -4.17 -8.12 -17.00
N LEU A 44 -3.00 -7.69 -16.53
CA LEU A 44 -2.91 -6.49 -15.70
C LEU A 44 -3.02 -5.25 -16.58
N THR A 45 -3.85 -4.31 -16.16
CA THR A 45 -3.91 -2.97 -16.73
C THR A 45 -2.66 -2.17 -16.37
N GLY A 46 -2.37 -1.11 -17.12
CA GLY A 46 -1.27 -0.20 -16.79
C GLY A 46 -1.40 0.40 -15.39
N GLU A 47 -2.62 0.70 -14.94
CA GLU A 47 -2.89 1.23 -13.60
C GLU A 47 -2.58 0.19 -12.52
N GLU A 48 -3.01 -1.07 -12.70
CA GLU A 48 -2.69 -2.15 -11.76
C GLU A 48 -1.19 -2.40 -11.67
N ILE A 49 -0.47 -2.38 -12.81
CA ILE A 49 0.99 -2.51 -12.82
C ILE A 49 1.62 -1.38 -12.00
N GLN A 50 1.24 -0.13 -12.25
CA GLN A 50 1.76 1.02 -11.50
C GLN A 50 1.44 0.94 -10.01
N SER A 51 0.21 0.53 -9.67
CA SER A 51 -0.25 0.36 -8.29
C SER A 51 0.56 -0.71 -7.55
N ILE A 52 0.72 -1.89 -8.15
CA ILE A 52 1.46 -3.01 -7.56
C ILE A 52 2.93 -2.64 -7.38
N VAL A 53 3.58 -2.10 -8.43
CA VAL A 53 4.98 -1.67 -8.37
C VAL A 53 5.16 -0.59 -7.30
N GLY A 54 4.25 0.38 -7.25
CA GLY A 54 4.26 1.45 -6.25
C GLY A 54 4.15 0.92 -4.83
N GLN A 55 3.23 0.00 -4.57
CA GLN A 55 3.06 -0.63 -3.26
C GLN A 55 4.30 -1.41 -2.82
N VAL A 56 4.81 -2.31 -3.67
CA VAL A 56 6.02 -3.11 -3.38
C VAL A 56 7.22 -2.19 -3.11
N THR A 57 7.38 -1.14 -3.92
CA THR A 57 8.47 -0.17 -3.75
C THR A 57 8.33 0.62 -2.46
N ALA A 58 7.11 1.06 -2.10
CA ALA A 58 6.86 1.80 -0.86
C ALA A 58 7.12 0.93 0.38
N ASP A 59 6.75 -0.35 0.32
CA ASP A 59 7.00 -1.32 1.39
C ASP A 59 8.49 -1.58 1.59
N TYR A 60 9.22 -1.80 0.49
CA TYR A 60 10.66 -1.94 0.51
C TYR A 60 11.35 -0.69 1.07
N ASN A 61 10.97 0.50 0.60
CA ASN A 61 11.56 1.76 1.07
C ASN A 61 11.32 1.99 2.57
N ARG A 62 10.14 1.62 3.08
CA ARG A 62 9.82 1.71 4.50
C ARG A 62 10.69 0.76 5.33
N GLU A 63 10.90 -0.46 4.86
CA GLU A 63 11.80 -1.43 5.48
C GLU A 63 13.24 -0.90 5.51
N GLN A 64 13.75 -0.39 4.38
CA GLN A 64 15.09 0.20 4.30
C GLN A 64 15.25 1.41 5.23
N LEU A 65 14.25 2.29 5.32
CA LEU A 65 14.25 3.40 6.26
C LEU A 65 14.28 2.91 7.71
N TRP A 66 13.55 1.84 8.04
CA TRP A 66 13.56 1.26 9.37
C TRP A 66 14.94 0.69 9.71
N LEU A 67 15.52 -0.12 8.82
CA LEU A 67 16.86 -0.70 9.00
C LEU A 67 17.94 0.37 9.14
N ALA A 68 17.92 1.39 8.29
CA ALA A 68 18.89 2.49 8.34
C ALA A 68 18.82 3.29 9.65
N ASN A 69 17.65 3.33 10.30
CA ASN A 69 17.41 4.13 11.50
C ASN A 69 17.22 3.31 12.78
N GLU A 70 17.36 1.98 12.73
CA GLU A 70 17.08 1.08 13.84
C GLU A 70 17.86 1.47 15.11
N ASN A 71 19.16 1.72 14.97
CA ASN A 71 20.02 2.14 16.08
C ASN A 71 19.54 3.44 16.75
N LEU A 72 19.12 4.42 15.95
CA LEU A 72 18.61 5.69 16.47
C LEU A 72 17.28 5.48 17.21
N ILE A 73 16.38 4.67 16.64
CA ILE A 73 15.09 4.32 17.26
C ILE A 73 15.33 3.65 18.62
N VAL A 74 16.23 2.68 18.70
CA VAL A 74 16.59 2.00 19.95
C VAL A 74 17.12 2.99 20.99
N GLN A 75 18.01 3.90 20.60
CA GLN A 75 18.53 4.93 21.51
C GLN A 75 17.43 5.87 22.03
N LEU A 76 16.52 6.31 21.17
CA LEU A 76 15.39 7.15 21.55
C LEU A 76 14.47 6.42 22.54
N GLN A 77 14.14 5.16 22.26
CA GLN A 77 13.35 4.32 23.15
C GLN A 77 14.02 4.15 24.52
N ALA A 78 15.32 3.87 24.55
CA ALA A 78 16.08 3.72 25.80
C ALA A 78 16.10 5.03 26.62
N ARG A 79 16.31 6.17 25.96
CA ARG A 79 16.28 7.50 26.62
C ARG A 79 14.91 7.81 27.21
N ALA A 80 13.83 7.57 26.45
CA ALA A 80 12.46 7.78 26.90
C ALA A 80 12.11 6.90 28.11
N ARG A 81 12.38 5.59 28.03
CA ARG A 81 12.16 4.64 29.14
C ARG A 81 12.98 5.04 30.38
N GLY A 82 14.25 5.37 30.20
CA GLY A 82 15.11 5.80 31.29
C GLY A 82 14.63 7.10 31.95
N PHE A 83 14.13 8.06 31.17
CA PHE A 83 13.56 9.30 31.69
C PHE A 83 12.32 9.03 32.57
N LEU A 84 11.40 8.18 32.11
CA LEU A 84 10.18 7.83 32.85
C LEU A 84 10.50 7.17 34.20
N VAL A 85 11.45 6.24 34.22
CA VAL A 85 11.90 5.59 35.47
C VAL A 85 12.46 6.62 36.45
N ARG A 86 13.34 7.50 36.00
CA ARG A 86 13.93 8.55 36.85
C ARG A 86 12.86 9.51 37.37
N LYS A 87 11.91 9.92 36.52
CA LYS A 87 10.79 10.78 36.93
C LYS A 87 9.97 10.13 38.04
N ASN A 88 9.55 8.87 37.87
CA ASN A 88 8.77 8.16 38.88
C ASN A 88 9.53 7.99 40.20
N TYR A 89 10.83 7.68 40.14
CA TYR A 89 11.66 7.61 41.34
C TYR A 89 11.71 8.94 42.09
N GLN A 90 11.92 10.05 41.37
CA GLN A 90 11.97 11.38 41.99
C GLN A 90 10.62 11.78 42.60
N GLU A 91 9.51 11.48 41.93
CA GLU A 91 8.16 11.70 42.47
C GLU A 91 7.93 10.92 43.77
N ARG A 92 8.30 9.63 43.81
CA ARG A 92 8.20 8.80 45.02
C ARG A 92 9.09 9.32 46.14
N LYS A 93 10.35 9.67 45.83
CA LYS A 93 11.29 10.23 46.81
C LYS A 93 10.75 11.53 47.40
N ALA A 94 10.24 12.44 46.56
CA ALA A 94 9.68 13.70 46.99
C ALA A 94 8.42 13.53 47.85
N TYR A 95 7.59 12.52 47.58
CA TYR A 95 6.44 12.18 48.42
C TYR A 95 6.89 11.73 49.82
N LEU A 96 7.84 10.79 49.89
CA LEU A 96 8.36 10.27 51.17
C LEU A 96 9.06 11.34 52.01
N GLN A 97 9.71 12.33 51.37
CA GLN A 97 10.36 13.45 52.08
C GLN A 97 9.38 14.47 52.66
N LYS A 98 8.10 14.45 52.23
CA LYS A 98 7.06 15.37 52.69
C LYS A 98 6.13 14.75 53.75
N GLN A 99 6.38 13.50 54.14
CA GLN A 99 5.67 12.76 55.19
C GLN A 99 6.38 12.90 56.53
#